data_AF-A0A061GLZ7-F1
#
_entry.id   AF-A0A061GLZ7-F1
#
_cell.length_a   1.000
_cell.length_b   1.000
_cell.length_c   1.000
_cell.angle_alpha   90.00
_cell.angle_beta   90.00
_cell.angle_gamma   90.00
#
_symmetry.space_group_name_H-M   'P 1'
#
loop_
_entity.id
_entity.type
_entity.pdbx_description
1 polymer ?
#
loop_
_entity_poly.entity_id
_entity_poly.type
_entity_poly.pdbx_seq_one_letter_code
_entity_poly.pdbx_strand_id
1 'polypeptide(L)'
;MVKRKSSNNCNRRIRINRGGMEANTLAILDSNESHKDSQDARDDSVDFLEAVRTASLLPENGTPPTEKMVEAVFQILRAGKSLELIMSSYELLNEIEKRFPRVYMSESSGNDSRELVVINEAWLPFVVFSDVMSSEREATPKNSDGLFDVNGFHELIQGLAELANKTISQRVDTESLGNMLLFQYLVNVLEEDFVPRINMYKETMNWNLLRECLLNMLLGSRRVNYKVLMKDCLSTICGLCQDHAGIVDESEHSETSMGKSYENHNTDVAIALLEVQKTTCLAMQKLLTMIMELDMSKKQAHMEGQTTRADGVRTPLAEIILDELTYDRDILSPFLQVNWLRHHIRSIGLGITWSFDHALC
;
A
#
# COMPACT_ATOMS: atom_id res chain seq x y z
N MET A 1 -36.23 8.70 46.44
CA MET A 1 -35.39 7.59 45.94
C MET A 1 -35.69 7.38 44.46
N VAL A 2 -34.83 7.86 43.56
CA VAL A 2 -34.93 7.56 42.12
C VAL A 2 -33.66 6.80 41.73
N LYS A 3 -33.85 5.55 41.31
CA LYS A 3 -32.80 4.62 40.87
C LYS A 3 -32.14 5.15 39.60
N ARG A 4 -30.83 5.41 39.66
CA ARG A 4 -29.96 5.48 38.47
C ARG A 4 -29.92 4.09 37.83
N LYS A 5 -30.33 3.97 36.56
CA LYS A 5 -30.15 2.78 35.74
C LYS A 5 -29.21 3.09 34.56
N SER A 6 -27.99 2.56 34.69
CA SER A 6 -27.23 1.82 33.66
C SER A 6 -27.05 2.46 32.27
N SER A 7 -25.95 3.18 32.07
CA SER A 7 -25.35 3.46 30.76
C SER A 7 -24.23 2.45 30.37
N ASN A 8 -23.86 1.50 31.24
CA ASN A 8 -22.70 0.61 31.03
C ASN A 8 -22.99 -0.73 30.31
N ASN A 9 -24.24 -1.01 29.90
CA ASN A 9 -24.62 -2.34 29.40
C ASN A 9 -24.50 -2.50 27.87
N CYS A 10 -24.50 -1.41 27.11
CA CYS A 10 -24.44 -1.43 25.64
C CYS A 10 -23.02 -1.76 25.15
N ASN A 11 -22.01 -1.09 25.69
CA ASN A 11 -20.59 -1.34 25.35
C ASN A 11 -20.13 -2.75 25.74
N ARG A 12 -20.69 -3.32 26.82
CA ARG A 12 -20.35 -4.68 27.26
C ARG A 12 -20.91 -5.74 26.31
N ARG A 13 -22.12 -5.56 25.78
CA ARG A 13 -22.74 -6.48 24.82
C ARG A 13 -22.06 -6.45 23.45
N ILE A 14 -21.70 -5.26 22.95
CA ILE A 14 -20.95 -5.12 21.70
C ILE A 14 -19.59 -5.83 21.79
N ARG A 15 -18.88 -5.66 22.92
CA ARG A 15 -17.56 -6.28 23.13
C ARG A 15 -17.62 -7.82 23.24
N ILE A 16 -18.68 -8.37 23.87
CA ILE A 16 -18.89 -9.82 23.97
C ILE A 16 -19.27 -10.43 22.62
N ASN A 17 -20.12 -9.75 21.83
CA ASN A 17 -20.48 -10.21 20.49
C ASN A 17 -19.30 -10.13 19.51
N ARG A 18 -18.45 -9.10 19.63
CA ARG A 18 -17.25 -8.95 18.79
C ARG A 18 -16.22 -10.07 19.05
N GLY A 19 -16.03 -10.44 20.32
CA GLY A 19 -15.14 -11.55 20.67
C GLY A 19 -15.65 -12.92 20.21
N GLY A 20 -16.97 -13.16 20.27
CA GLY A 20 -17.58 -14.38 19.73
C GLY A 20 -17.51 -14.46 18.20
N MET A 21 -17.72 -13.33 17.51
CA MET A 21 -17.59 -13.24 16.07
C MET A 21 -16.15 -13.48 15.60
N GLU A 22 -15.16 -12.83 16.24
CA GLU A 22 -13.73 -13.08 15.96
C GLU A 22 -13.39 -14.56 16.10
N ALA A 23 -13.76 -15.18 17.22
CA ALA A 23 -13.45 -16.59 17.47
C ALA A 23 -14.11 -17.51 16.44
N ASN A 24 -15.38 -17.27 16.10
CA ASN A 24 -16.10 -18.08 15.12
C ASN A 24 -15.51 -17.94 13.72
N THR A 25 -15.10 -16.73 13.31
CA THR A 25 -14.52 -16.51 11.97
C THR A 25 -13.11 -17.08 11.90
N LEU A 26 -12.25 -16.85 12.91
CA LEU A 26 -10.89 -17.41 12.91
C LEU A 26 -10.88 -18.94 13.01
N ALA A 27 -11.87 -19.55 13.66
CA ALA A 27 -11.99 -21.00 13.75
C ALA A 27 -12.13 -21.70 12.39
N ILE A 28 -12.53 -20.98 11.33
CA ILE A 28 -12.58 -21.52 9.96
C ILE A 28 -11.17 -21.94 9.50
N LEU A 29 -10.13 -21.16 9.86
CA LEU A 29 -8.74 -21.42 9.48
C LEU A 29 -8.06 -22.49 10.35
N ASP A 30 -8.53 -22.69 11.59
CA ASP A 30 -7.95 -23.65 12.55
C ASP A 30 -8.27 -25.13 12.21
N SER A 31 -9.06 -25.38 11.16
CA SER A 31 -9.60 -26.69 10.84
C SER A 31 -8.56 -27.73 10.40
N ASN A 32 -7.36 -27.34 9.94
CA ASN A 32 -6.39 -28.30 9.36
C ASN A 32 -4.91 -27.82 9.39
N GLU A 33 -4.28 -27.74 10.57
CA GLU A 33 -2.82 -27.46 10.67
C GLU A 33 -1.94 -28.53 9.99
N SER A 34 -2.42 -29.77 9.81
CA SER A 34 -1.63 -30.87 9.26
C SER A 34 -1.54 -30.92 7.73
N HIS A 35 -2.37 -30.15 7.00
CA HIS A 35 -2.42 -30.16 5.54
C HIS A 35 -2.66 -28.77 4.94
N LYS A 36 -1.74 -27.82 5.19
CA LYS A 36 -1.79 -26.45 4.66
C LYS A 36 -1.89 -26.33 3.13
N ASP A 37 -1.60 -27.40 2.38
CA ASP A 37 -1.65 -27.45 0.92
C ASP A 37 -2.80 -28.30 0.36
N SER A 38 -3.69 -28.80 1.22
CA SER A 38 -4.90 -29.52 0.82
C SER A 38 -5.89 -28.60 0.11
N GLN A 39 -6.79 -29.18 -0.68
CA GLN A 39 -7.92 -28.44 -1.24
C GLN A 39 -8.81 -27.90 -0.11
N ASP A 40 -9.05 -28.71 0.92
CA ASP A 40 -9.85 -28.32 2.09
C ASP A 40 -9.31 -27.03 2.74
N ALA A 41 -7.99 -26.90 2.93
CA ALA A 41 -7.39 -25.69 3.48
C ALA A 41 -7.57 -24.44 2.58
N ARG A 42 -7.65 -24.62 1.26
CA ARG A 42 -7.95 -23.52 0.34
C ARG A 42 -9.41 -23.10 0.45
N ASP A 43 -10.31 -24.08 0.46
CA ASP A 43 -11.76 -23.85 0.58
C ASP A 43 -12.07 -23.16 1.92
N ASP A 44 -11.44 -23.60 3.02
CA ASP A 44 -11.52 -22.94 4.34
C ASP A 44 -11.03 -21.49 4.29
N SER A 45 -9.95 -21.22 3.54
CA SER A 45 -9.44 -19.85 3.36
C SER A 45 -10.42 -18.98 2.59
N VAL A 46 -11.08 -19.51 1.55
CA VAL A 46 -12.13 -18.79 0.80
C VAL A 46 -13.32 -18.50 1.70
N ASP A 47 -13.81 -19.51 2.44
CA ASP A 47 -14.93 -19.37 3.38
C ASP A 47 -14.61 -18.35 4.49
N PHE A 48 -13.36 -18.32 4.97
CA PHE A 48 -12.89 -17.32 5.91
C PHE A 48 -12.98 -15.90 5.33
N LEU A 49 -12.46 -15.68 4.11
CA LEU A 49 -12.51 -14.36 3.45
C LEU A 49 -13.95 -13.88 3.28
N GLU A 50 -14.85 -14.77 2.85
CA GLU A 50 -16.27 -14.45 2.68
C GLU A 50 -16.98 -14.19 4.02
N ALA A 51 -16.61 -14.92 5.08
CA ALA A 51 -17.14 -14.68 6.42
C ALA A 51 -16.73 -13.29 6.96
N VAL A 52 -15.48 -12.85 6.73
CA VAL A 52 -15.03 -11.49 7.07
C VAL A 52 -15.82 -10.44 6.29
N ARG A 53 -15.97 -10.63 4.97
CA ARG A 53 -16.76 -9.75 4.10
C ARG A 53 -18.21 -9.65 4.58
N THR A 54 -18.84 -10.78 4.87
CA THR A 54 -20.23 -10.86 5.34
C THR A 54 -20.42 -10.20 6.70
N ALA A 55 -19.48 -10.38 7.63
CA ALA A 55 -19.59 -9.83 8.97
C ALA A 55 -19.41 -8.30 9.02
N SER A 56 -18.50 -7.77 8.21
CA SER A 56 -18.06 -6.37 8.32
C SER A 56 -18.49 -5.46 7.18
N LEU A 57 -18.63 -5.99 5.96
CA LEU A 57 -18.86 -5.19 4.75
C LEU A 57 -20.28 -5.30 4.17
N LEU A 58 -21.06 -6.32 4.51
CA LEU A 58 -22.46 -6.41 4.05
C LEU A 58 -23.46 -5.58 4.87
N PRO A 59 -23.41 -5.52 6.22
CA PRO A 59 -24.40 -4.77 6.98
C PRO A 59 -24.27 -3.26 6.72
N GLU A 60 -25.36 -2.49 6.66
CA GLU A 60 -25.31 -1.02 6.47
C GLU A 60 -24.52 -0.33 7.59
N ASN A 61 -24.70 -0.77 8.84
CA ASN A 61 -23.92 -0.34 10.01
C ASN A 61 -22.90 -1.41 10.42
N GLY A 62 -22.16 -1.94 9.44
CA GLY A 62 -21.14 -2.96 9.64
C GLY A 62 -20.09 -2.54 10.66
N THR A 63 -19.67 -3.48 11.50
CA THR A 63 -18.59 -3.25 12.46
C THR A 63 -17.24 -3.57 11.81
N PRO A 64 -16.19 -2.77 12.08
CA PRO A 64 -14.86 -3.06 11.53
C PRO A 64 -14.39 -4.44 11.99
N PRO A 65 -13.74 -5.22 11.09
CA PRO A 65 -13.11 -6.48 11.46
C PRO A 65 -12.14 -6.28 12.63
N THR A 66 -11.82 -7.34 13.36
CA THR A 66 -10.81 -7.23 14.41
C THR A 66 -9.41 -7.26 13.81
N GLU A 67 -8.44 -6.76 14.55
CA GLU A 67 -7.03 -6.73 14.16
C GLU A 67 -6.53 -8.08 13.65
N LYS A 68 -6.86 -9.17 14.38
CA LYS A 68 -6.49 -10.53 14.01
C LYS A 68 -7.16 -11.04 12.74
N MET A 69 -8.41 -10.62 12.48
CA MET A 69 -9.10 -10.99 11.26
C MET A 69 -8.41 -10.34 10.06
N VAL A 70 -8.10 -9.03 10.14
CA VAL A 70 -7.38 -8.32 9.08
C VAL A 70 -5.97 -8.90 8.89
N GLU A 71 -5.27 -9.20 9.99
CA GLU A 71 -3.95 -9.83 9.95
C GLU A 71 -3.98 -11.18 9.23
N ALA A 72 -4.98 -12.02 9.50
CA ALA A 72 -5.15 -13.31 8.82
C ALA A 72 -5.44 -13.14 7.31
N VAL A 73 -6.30 -12.19 6.93
CA VAL A 73 -6.52 -11.85 5.50
C VAL A 73 -5.20 -11.42 4.86
N PHE A 74 -4.41 -10.59 5.55
CA PHE A 74 -3.11 -10.15 5.06
C PHE A 74 -2.10 -11.30 4.92
N GLN A 75 -2.09 -12.27 5.83
CA GLN A 75 -1.27 -13.47 5.68
C GLN A 75 -1.69 -14.31 4.47
N ILE A 76 -2.99 -14.40 4.17
CA ILE A 76 -3.46 -15.10 2.97
C ILE A 76 -2.99 -14.37 1.71
N LEU A 77 -2.99 -13.03 1.68
CA LEU A 77 -2.42 -12.27 0.57
C LEU A 77 -0.91 -12.55 0.41
N ARG A 78 -0.17 -12.56 1.51
CA ARG A 78 1.31 -12.69 1.51
C ARG A 78 1.79 -14.10 1.21
N ALA A 79 1.13 -15.12 1.76
CA ALA A 79 1.55 -16.52 1.67
C ALA A 79 0.64 -17.36 0.75
N GLY A 80 -0.35 -16.74 0.10
CA GLY A 80 -1.31 -17.38 -0.77
C GLY A 80 -0.62 -18.12 -1.92
N LYS A 81 -1.06 -19.37 -2.16
CA LYS A 81 -0.52 -20.24 -3.22
C LYS A 81 -1.41 -20.33 -4.45
N SER A 82 -2.61 -19.74 -4.41
CA SER A 82 -3.53 -19.68 -5.54
C SER A 82 -3.88 -18.23 -5.86
N LEU A 83 -4.09 -17.97 -7.15
CA LEU A 83 -4.44 -16.63 -7.62
C LEU A 83 -5.77 -16.15 -7.03
N GLU A 84 -6.75 -17.05 -6.89
CA GLU A 84 -8.05 -16.75 -6.27
C GLU A 84 -7.88 -16.20 -4.85
N LEU A 85 -7.10 -16.88 -4.00
CA LEU A 85 -6.86 -16.43 -2.62
C LEU A 85 -6.13 -15.08 -2.57
N ILE A 86 -5.13 -14.89 -3.45
CA ILE A 86 -4.38 -13.63 -3.54
C ILE A 86 -5.32 -12.49 -3.94
N MET A 87 -6.10 -12.66 -5.01
CA MET A 87 -7.01 -11.63 -5.52
C MET A 87 -8.12 -11.32 -4.51
N SER A 88 -8.79 -12.34 -3.97
CA SER A 88 -9.87 -12.14 -3.00
C SER A 88 -9.37 -11.48 -1.71
N SER A 89 -8.17 -11.80 -1.25
CA SER A 89 -7.55 -11.15 -0.08
C SER A 89 -7.18 -9.70 -0.38
N TYR A 90 -6.58 -9.43 -1.55
CA TYR A 90 -6.25 -8.08 -2.00
C TYR A 90 -7.50 -7.20 -2.08
N GLU A 91 -8.57 -7.68 -2.72
CA GLU A 91 -9.83 -6.95 -2.83
C GLU A 91 -10.45 -6.68 -1.46
N LEU A 92 -10.52 -7.70 -0.61
CA LEU A 92 -11.10 -7.58 0.73
C LEU A 92 -10.36 -6.56 1.58
N LEU A 93 -9.02 -6.56 1.56
CA LEU A 93 -8.22 -5.59 2.32
C LEU A 93 -8.46 -4.15 1.85
N ASN A 94 -8.54 -3.91 0.54
CA ASN A 94 -8.84 -2.58 0.00
C ASN A 94 -10.28 -2.14 0.34
N GLU A 95 -11.25 -3.05 0.31
CA GLU A 95 -12.63 -2.76 0.70
C GLU A 95 -12.76 -2.42 2.20
N ILE A 96 -12.05 -3.16 3.06
CA ILE A 96 -11.98 -2.89 4.50
C ILE A 96 -11.42 -1.50 4.74
N GLU A 97 -10.30 -1.16 4.09
CA GLU A 97 -9.63 0.10 4.35
C GLU A 97 -10.45 1.31 3.83
N LYS A 98 -11.09 1.15 2.67
CA LYS A 98 -12.03 2.15 2.15
C LYS A 98 -13.21 2.40 3.09
N ARG A 99 -13.73 1.33 3.71
CA ARG A 99 -14.92 1.42 4.57
C ARG A 99 -14.60 1.91 5.98
N PHE A 100 -13.43 1.56 6.50
CA PHE A 100 -13.01 1.83 7.87
C PHE A 100 -11.64 2.53 7.90
N PRO A 101 -11.49 3.71 7.27
CA PRO A 101 -10.21 4.37 7.12
C PRO A 101 -9.60 4.70 8.48
N ARG A 102 -8.32 4.36 8.65
CA ARG A 102 -7.57 4.65 9.88
C ARG A 102 -7.42 6.14 10.16
N VAL A 103 -7.21 6.94 9.12
CA VAL A 103 -7.03 8.40 9.23
C VAL A 103 -8.04 9.08 8.32
N TYR A 104 -8.79 10.05 8.86
CA TYR A 104 -9.74 10.83 8.07
C TYR A 104 -9.93 12.22 8.66
N MET A 105 -10.49 13.14 7.86
CA MET A 105 -10.87 14.47 8.33
C MET A 105 -12.33 14.45 8.77
N SER A 106 -12.62 14.98 9.96
CA SER A 106 -13.99 15.10 10.46
C SER A 106 -14.80 16.08 9.62
N GLU A 107 -16.09 15.77 9.44
CA GLU A 107 -17.01 16.71 8.80
C GLU A 107 -17.22 17.93 9.69
N SER A 108 -17.14 19.12 9.10
CA SER A 108 -17.42 20.39 9.77
C SER A 108 -18.89 20.44 10.18
N SER A 109 -19.18 20.17 11.44
CA SER A 109 -20.51 20.36 12.02
C SER A 109 -20.71 21.79 12.51
N GLY A 110 -20.79 22.75 11.57
CA GLY A 110 -21.01 24.17 11.87
C GLY A 110 -19.73 25.01 11.93
N ASN A 111 -19.69 26.02 12.80
CA ASN A 111 -18.60 27.00 12.93
C ASN A 111 -17.25 26.44 13.43
N ASP A 112 -17.13 25.12 13.60
CA ASP A 112 -15.92 24.45 14.08
C ASP A 112 -15.02 23.99 12.91
N SER A 113 -13.71 24.13 13.14
CA SER A 113 -12.63 23.68 12.25
C SER A 113 -12.66 22.17 12.05
N ARG A 114 -12.31 21.71 10.84
CA ARG A 114 -12.06 20.29 10.55
C ARG A 114 -10.93 19.77 11.45
N GLU A 115 -11.08 18.55 11.96
CA GLU A 115 -10.07 17.90 12.79
C GLU A 115 -9.60 16.61 12.10
N LEU A 116 -8.31 16.31 12.23
CA LEU A 116 -7.75 15.04 11.77
C LEU A 116 -8.02 13.97 12.84
N VAL A 117 -8.75 12.93 12.48
CA VAL A 117 -9.02 11.79 13.36
C VAL A 117 -8.08 10.65 12.99
N VAL A 118 -7.41 10.08 13.99
CA VAL A 118 -6.52 8.91 13.85
C VAL A 118 -7.03 7.80 14.77
N ILE A 119 -7.41 6.66 14.20
CA ILE A 119 -7.85 5.48 14.94
C ILE A 119 -6.61 4.63 15.28
N ASN A 120 -6.12 4.74 16.51
CA ASN A 120 -4.91 4.05 16.94
C ASN A 120 -5.07 2.53 17.03
N GLU A 121 -6.29 2.04 17.22
CA GLU A 121 -6.62 0.61 17.30
C GLU A 121 -6.85 -0.05 15.94
N ALA A 122 -6.73 0.68 14.83
CA ALA A 122 -6.83 0.11 13.50
C ALA A 122 -5.58 -0.72 13.18
N TRP A 123 -5.77 -1.87 12.51
CA TRP A 123 -4.68 -2.74 12.09
C TRP A 123 -3.76 -2.04 11.08
N LEU A 124 -2.48 -2.40 11.09
CA LEU A 124 -1.47 -1.87 10.17
C LEU A 124 -0.62 -3.01 9.61
N PRO A 125 -0.30 -3.00 8.30
CA PRO A 125 0.60 -3.99 7.71
C PRO A 125 2.07 -3.73 8.07
N PHE A 126 2.39 -2.59 8.71
CA PHE A 126 3.75 -2.17 9.02
C PHE A 126 4.09 -2.31 10.50
N VAL A 127 5.32 -2.76 10.80
CA VAL A 127 5.89 -2.65 12.14
C VAL A 127 6.45 -1.22 12.32
N VAL A 128 5.63 -0.35 12.91
CA VAL A 128 6.01 1.04 13.17
C VAL A 128 6.83 1.12 14.45
N PHE A 129 8.15 1.21 14.34
CA PHE A 129 9.03 1.51 15.48
C PHE A 129 9.19 3.03 15.64
N SER A 130 8.87 3.55 16.82
CA SER A 130 9.41 4.85 17.23
C SER A 130 10.86 4.62 17.68
N ASP A 131 11.82 5.11 16.90
CA ASP A 131 13.27 5.03 17.17
C ASP A 131 13.72 5.70 18.50
N VAL A 132 12.77 6.15 19.35
CA VAL A 132 13.06 6.79 20.64
C VAL A 132 13.42 5.76 21.73
N MET A 133 13.11 4.47 21.59
CA MET A 133 13.42 3.47 22.62
C MET A 133 13.87 2.13 22.02
N SER A 134 15.16 1.99 21.70
CA SER A 134 15.79 0.66 21.63
C SER A 134 17.29 0.71 21.93
N SER A 135 17.65 1.24 23.10
CA SER A 135 18.87 0.75 23.75
C SER A 135 18.54 -0.58 24.42
N GLU A 136 19.18 -1.63 23.91
CA GLU A 136 19.43 -2.92 24.57
C GLU A 136 18.25 -3.84 24.88
N ARG A 137 18.26 -4.99 24.20
CA ARG A 137 17.78 -6.31 24.66
C ARG A 137 16.44 -6.31 25.39
N GLU A 138 15.36 -6.29 24.62
CA GLU A 138 14.13 -6.96 25.05
C GLU A 138 13.70 -7.95 23.98
N ALA A 139 13.43 -9.17 24.43
CA ALA A 139 13.06 -10.29 23.60
C ALA A 139 11.90 -9.90 22.68
N THR A 140 12.10 -10.10 21.39
CA THR A 140 11.08 -10.03 20.34
C THR A 140 9.80 -10.71 20.86
N PRO A 141 8.63 -10.03 20.89
CA PRO A 141 7.38 -10.75 21.02
C PRO A 141 7.27 -11.63 19.79
N LYS A 142 7.20 -12.95 20.00
CA LYS A 142 7.22 -14.02 18.99
C LYS A 142 6.04 -14.02 17.99
N ASN A 143 5.32 -12.91 17.84
CA ASN A 143 4.06 -12.85 17.08
C ASN A 143 4.10 -11.82 15.92
N SER A 144 5.28 -11.35 15.51
CA SER A 144 5.40 -10.39 14.39
C SER A 144 5.71 -11.03 13.04
N ASP A 145 5.66 -12.37 12.92
CA ASP A 145 6.07 -13.11 11.71
C ASP A 145 5.30 -12.68 10.44
N GLY A 146 4.17 -11.98 10.62
CA GLY A 146 3.28 -11.57 9.55
C GLY A 146 3.40 -10.15 9.01
N LEU A 147 3.97 -9.19 9.76
CA LEU A 147 3.95 -7.76 9.42
C LEU A 147 5.20 -7.32 8.65
N PHE A 148 5.08 -6.29 7.83
CA PHE A 148 6.20 -5.67 7.11
C PHE A 148 7.00 -4.77 8.06
N ASP A 149 8.21 -5.17 8.38
CA ASP A 149 9.20 -4.20 8.85
C ASP A 149 9.78 -3.43 7.65
N VAL A 150 10.61 -2.43 7.95
CA VAL A 150 11.19 -1.55 6.93
C VAL A 150 12.06 -2.33 5.94
N ASN A 151 12.69 -3.43 6.39
CA ASN A 151 13.51 -4.28 5.52
C ASN A 151 12.65 -5.12 4.59
N GLY A 152 11.56 -5.72 5.09
CA GLY A 152 10.63 -6.47 4.26
C GLY A 152 10.03 -5.62 3.14
N PHE A 153 9.78 -4.33 3.39
CA PHE A 153 9.29 -3.42 2.34
C PHE A 153 10.36 -3.16 1.27
N HIS A 154 11.62 -2.99 1.68
CA HIS A 154 12.74 -2.87 0.74
C HIS A 154 12.94 -4.16 -0.06
N GLU A 155 12.93 -5.34 0.58
CA GLU A 155 13.05 -6.63 -0.09
C GLU A 155 11.95 -6.84 -1.14
N LEU A 156 10.70 -6.44 -0.85
CA LEU A 156 9.61 -6.48 -1.82
C LEU A 156 9.91 -5.61 -3.05
N ILE A 157 10.36 -4.37 -2.86
CA ILE A 157 10.70 -3.47 -3.97
C ILE A 157 11.90 -4.00 -4.76
N GLN A 158 12.91 -4.56 -4.09
CA GLN A 158 14.04 -5.19 -4.76
C GLN A 158 13.58 -6.37 -5.61
N GLY A 159 12.70 -7.23 -5.09
CA GLY A 159 12.11 -8.33 -5.84
C GLY A 159 11.33 -7.87 -7.07
N LEU A 160 10.62 -6.74 -6.98
CA LEU A 160 9.96 -6.12 -8.13
C LEU A 160 10.95 -5.54 -9.15
N ALA A 161 12.06 -4.95 -8.71
CA ALA A 161 13.12 -4.47 -9.60
C ALA A 161 13.79 -5.62 -10.36
N GLU A 162 14.03 -6.75 -9.68
CA GLU A 162 14.52 -7.98 -10.30
C GLU A 162 13.50 -8.55 -11.30
N LEU A 163 12.21 -8.55 -10.93
CA LEU A 163 11.12 -8.97 -11.79
C LEU A 163 11.01 -8.12 -13.06
N ALA A 164 11.22 -6.81 -12.96
CA ALA A 164 11.18 -5.87 -14.08
C ALA A 164 12.23 -6.16 -15.17
N ASN A 165 13.28 -6.92 -14.85
CA ASN A 165 14.30 -7.37 -15.81
C ASN A 165 13.97 -8.74 -16.44
N LYS A 166 12.94 -9.45 -15.98
CA LYS A 166 12.54 -10.77 -16.48
C LYS A 166 11.63 -10.65 -17.72
N THR A 167 11.55 -11.69 -18.54
CA THR A 167 10.64 -11.73 -19.70
C THR A 167 9.18 -11.91 -19.26
N ILE A 168 8.20 -11.50 -20.09
CA ILE A 168 6.76 -11.62 -19.77
C ILE A 168 6.41 -13.04 -19.29
N SER A 169 6.87 -14.08 -20.00
CA SER A 169 6.62 -15.49 -19.63
C SER A 169 7.15 -15.88 -18.24
N GLN A 170 8.18 -15.20 -17.74
CA GLN A 170 8.74 -15.43 -16.41
C GLN A 170 8.00 -14.65 -15.31
N ARG A 171 7.10 -13.73 -15.65
CA ARG A 171 6.33 -12.91 -14.69
C ARG A 171 4.90 -13.40 -14.47
N VAL A 172 4.45 -14.40 -15.23
CA VAL A 172 3.09 -14.96 -15.15
C VAL A 172 2.91 -15.87 -13.92
N ASP A 173 3.96 -16.15 -13.15
CA ASP A 173 3.84 -16.98 -11.97
C ASP A 173 3.07 -16.28 -10.83
N THR A 174 2.42 -17.09 -9.99
CA THR A 174 1.54 -16.64 -8.92
C THR A 174 2.28 -15.82 -7.85
N GLU A 175 3.56 -16.07 -7.61
CA GLU A 175 4.37 -15.36 -6.63
C GLU A 175 4.68 -13.94 -7.13
N SER A 176 5.12 -13.80 -8.38
CA SER A 176 5.32 -12.49 -9.03
C SER A 176 4.06 -11.63 -9.00
N LEU A 177 2.91 -12.24 -9.30
CA LEU A 177 1.61 -11.55 -9.27
C LEU A 177 1.18 -11.17 -7.84
N GLY A 178 1.37 -12.07 -6.88
CA GLY A 178 1.14 -11.81 -5.47
C GLY A 178 1.98 -10.64 -4.95
N ASN A 179 3.27 -10.58 -5.30
CA ASN A 179 4.17 -9.49 -4.90
C ASN A 179 3.74 -8.14 -5.47
N MET A 180 3.30 -8.10 -6.73
CA MET A 180 2.76 -6.89 -7.36
C MET A 180 1.51 -6.38 -6.65
N LEU A 181 0.53 -7.26 -6.37
CA LEU A 181 -0.70 -6.90 -5.66
C LEU A 181 -0.43 -6.51 -4.20
N LEU A 182 0.49 -7.20 -3.53
CA LEU A 182 0.92 -6.87 -2.18
C LEU A 182 1.55 -5.48 -2.12
N PHE A 183 2.44 -5.16 -3.06
CA PHE A 183 3.01 -3.82 -3.17
C PHE A 183 1.95 -2.75 -3.41
N GLN A 184 1.00 -2.99 -4.32
CA GLN A 184 -0.12 -2.08 -4.58
C GLN A 184 -0.92 -1.81 -3.30
N TYR A 185 -1.26 -2.85 -2.54
CA TYR A 185 -1.97 -2.71 -1.28
C TYR A 185 -1.18 -1.90 -0.24
N LEU A 186 0.11 -2.18 -0.07
CA LEU A 186 0.96 -1.45 0.86
C LEU A 186 1.06 0.04 0.52
N VAL A 187 1.14 0.38 -0.78
CA VAL A 187 1.11 1.79 -1.22
C VAL A 187 -0.23 2.44 -0.92
N ASN A 188 -1.35 1.75 -1.12
CA ASN A 188 -2.68 2.28 -0.79
C ASN A 188 -2.78 2.60 0.72
N VAL A 189 -2.26 1.73 1.60
CA VAL A 189 -2.23 1.99 3.05
C VAL A 189 -1.38 3.23 3.39
N LEU A 190 -0.24 3.41 2.72
CA LEU A 190 0.58 4.63 2.89
C LEU A 190 -0.17 5.87 2.42
N GLU A 191 -0.89 5.78 1.30
CA GLU A 191 -1.68 6.87 0.72
C GLU A 191 -2.84 7.28 1.62
N GLU A 192 -3.62 6.34 2.12
CA GLU A 192 -4.78 6.59 3.00
C GLU A 192 -4.36 7.22 4.35
N ASP A 193 -3.14 6.94 4.85
CA ASP A 193 -2.59 7.67 6.00
C ASP A 193 -2.04 9.06 5.59
N PHE A 194 -1.33 9.14 4.47
CA PHE A 194 -0.63 10.36 4.05
C PHE A 194 -1.57 11.47 3.59
N VAL A 195 -2.56 11.17 2.76
CA VAL A 195 -3.44 12.16 2.09
C VAL A 195 -4.21 13.03 3.08
N PRO A 196 -4.90 12.48 4.10
CA PRO A 196 -5.55 13.31 5.12
C PRO A 196 -4.57 14.19 5.89
N ARG A 197 -3.37 13.68 6.19
CA ARG A 197 -2.33 14.38 6.96
C ARG A 197 -1.72 15.54 6.16
N ILE A 198 -1.42 15.34 4.87
CA ILE A 198 -0.88 16.40 4.02
C ILE A 198 -1.91 17.50 3.76
N ASN A 199 -3.18 17.15 3.61
CA ASN A 199 -4.26 18.13 3.46
C ASN A 199 -4.38 18.99 4.72
N MET A 200 -4.42 18.36 5.90
CA MET A 200 -4.44 19.08 7.17
C MET A 200 -3.16 19.91 7.39
N TYR A 201 -1.99 19.40 6.99
CA TYR A 201 -0.73 20.16 7.04
C TYR A 201 -0.78 21.40 6.16
N LYS A 202 -1.31 21.32 4.92
CA LYS A 202 -1.45 22.47 4.03
C LYS A 202 -2.36 23.56 4.64
N GLU A 203 -3.35 23.19 5.45
CA GLU A 203 -4.25 24.12 6.14
C GLU A 203 -3.64 24.71 7.42
N THR A 204 -2.97 23.89 8.23
CA THR A 204 -2.53 24.25 9.59
C THR A 204 -1.05 24.63 9.69
N MET A 205 -0.26 24.27 8.68
CA MET A 205 1.20 24.25 8.71
C MET A 205 1.73 23.55 9.97
N ASN A 206 1.12 22.44 10.41
CA ASN A 206 1.62 21.69 11.58
C ASN A 206 2.47 20.51 11.13
N TRP A 207 3.81 20.67 11.09
CA TRP A 207 4.74 19.63 10.66
C TRP A 207 4.60 18.29 11.42
N ASN A 208 4.10 18.28 12.66
CA ASN A 208 3.91 17.03 13.41
C ASN A 208 2.98 16.05 12.68
N LEU A 209 2.00 16.56 11.92
CA LEU A 209 1.06 15.73 11.14
C LEU A 209 1.78 14.86 10.11
N LEU A 210 2.79 15.42 9.44
CA LEU A 210 3.61 14.73 8.45
C LEU A 210 4.76 13.96 9.10
N ARG A 211 5.29 14.43 10.23
CA ARG A 211 6.30 13.69 10.99
C ARG A 211 5.79 12.31 11.41
N GLU A 212 4.52 12.26 11.81
CA GLU A 212 3.83 11.06 12.30
C GLU A 212 3.16 10.22 11.20
N CYS A 213 3.26 10.62 9.92
CA CYS A 213 2.70 9.80 8.84
C CYS A 213 3.52 8.52 8.63
N LEU A 214 2.86 7.44 8.23
CA LEU A 214 3.48 6.13 7.99
C LEU A 214 4.63 6.24 6.99
N LEU A 215 4.43 7.04 5.93
CA LEU A 215 5.45 7.27 4.91
C LEU A 215 6.72 7.88 5.49
N ASN A 216 6.62 8.92 6.34
CA ASN A 216 7.79 9.54 6.95
C ASN A 216 8.47 8.60 7.94
N MET A 217 7.72 7.82 8.71
CA MET A 217 8.28 6.83 9.62
C MET A 217 9.03 5.71 8.87
N LEU A 218 8.47 5.23 7.76
CA LEU A 218 9.10 4.23 6.90
C LEU A 218 10.40 4.74 6.28
N LEU A 219 10.37 5.95 5.69
CA LEU A 219 11.55 6.53 5.04
C LEU A 219 12.60 7.08 6.01
N GLY A 220 12.20 7.43 7.24
CA GLY A 220 13.09 7.94 8.29
C GLY A 220 13.90 6.84 9.00
N SER A 221 13.56 5.58 8.78
CA SER A 221 14.23 4.45 9.39
C SER A 221 15.68 4.33 8.95
N ARG A 222 16.60 4.21 9.92
CA ARG A 222 18.03 3.97 9.66
C ARG A 222 18.33 2.57 9.14
N ARG A 223 17.36 1.67 9.17
CA ARG A 223 17.53 0.27 8.77
C ARG A 223 17.54 0.11 7.25
N VAL A 224 17.00 1.08 6.51
CA VAL A 224 16.96 1.06 5.04
C VAL A 224 17.93 2.05 4.44
N ASN A 225 18.62 1.60 3.39
CA ASN A 225 19.41 2.48 2.54
C ASN A 225 18.48 3.20 1.57
N TYR A 226 18.02 4.39 1.96
CA TYR A 226 17.08 5.19 1.18
C TYR A 226 17.54 5.42 -0.27
N LYS A 227 18.83 5.66 -0.51
CA LYS A 227 19.33 5.86 -1.89
C LYS A 227 19.16 4.60 -2.74
N VAL A 228 19.45 3.43 -2.17
CA VAL A 228 19.26 2.14 -2.86
C VAL A 228 17.77 1.86 -3.09
N LEU A 229 16.93 2.06 -2.08
CA LEU A 229 15.48 1.92 -2.21
C LEU A 229 14.92 2.77 -3.37
N MET A 230 15.33 4.03 -3.46
CA MET A 230 14.86 4.92 -4.54
C MET A 230 15.37 4.49 -5.91
N LYS A 231 16.59 3.95 -6.01
CA LYS A 231 17.10 3.34 -7.26
C LYS A 231 16.25 2.14 -7.66
N ASP A 232 15.95 1.24 -6.72
CA ASP A 232 15.14 0.05 -6.98
C ASP A 232 13.71 0.44 -7.43
N CYS A 233 13.12 1.48 -6.84
CA CYS A 233 11.85 2.06 -7.29
C CYS A 233 11.93 2.56 -8.74
N LEU A 234 13.02 3.26 -9.12
CA LEU A 234 13.23 3.77 -10.47
C LEU A 234 13.45 2.63 -11.47
N SER A 235 14.26 1.63 -11.14
CA SER A 235 14.44 0.45 -11.98
C SER A 235 13.12 -0.30 -12.20
N THR A 236 12.31 -0.44 -11.15
CA THR A 236 11.00 -1.09 -11.24
C THR A 236 10.05 -0.34 -12.18
N ILE A 237 9.82 0.96 -11.97
CA ILE A 237 8.88 1.73 -12.79
C ILE A 237 9.35 1.80 -14.25
N CYS A 238 10.65 1.94 -14.49
CA CYS A 238 11.21 1.97 -15.83
C CYS A 238 11.11 0.61 -16.53
N GLY A 239 11.38 -0.50 -15.84
CA GLY A 239 11.35 -1.82 -16.45
C GLY A 239 9.92 -2.30 -16.73
N LEU A 240 8.99 -2.10 -15.79
CA LEU A 240 7.58 -2.48 -15.99
C LEU A 240 6.86 -1.62 -17.05
N CYS A 241 7.24 -0.36 -17.25
CA CYS A 241 6.63 0.51 -18.27
C CYS A 241 7.08 0.19 -19.72
N GLN A 242 8.25 -0.41 -19.93
CA GLN A 242 8.75 -0.74 -21.27
C GLN A 242 7.87 -1.75 -22.00
N ASP A 243 7.32 -2.73 -21.28
CA ASP A 243 6.47 -3.78 -21.86
C ASP A 243 5.16 -3.23 -22.45
N HIS A 244 4.67 -2.10 -21.91
CA HIS A 244 3.47 -1.45 -22.42
C HIS A 244 3.71 -0.70 -23.74
N ALA A 245 4.89 -0.11 -23.91
CA ALA A 245 5.26 0.62 -25.13
C ALA A 245 5.55 -0.33 -26.30
N GLY A 246 6.18 -1.49 -26.04
CA GLY A 246 6.51 -2.47 -27.08
C GLY A 246 5.28 -3.14 -27.72
N ILE A 247 4.21 -3.36 -26.95
CA ILE A 247 3.00 -4.04 -27.43
C ILE A 247 2.10 -3.12 -28.26
N VAL A 248 2.06 -1.82 -27.94
CA VAL A 248 1.29 -0.84 -28.73
C VAL A 248 1.90 -0.66 -30.12
N ASP A 249 3.23 -0.70 -30.25
CA ASP A 249 3.92 -0.61 -31.54
C ASP A 249 3.76 -1.88 -32.40
N GLU A 250 3.73 -3.07 -31.80
CA GLU A 250 3.52 -4.33 -32.55
C GLU A 250 2.06 -4.51 -33.02
N SER A 251 1.10 -3.96 -32.26
CA SER A 251 -0.33 -4.00 -32.58
C SER A 251 -0.69 -3.20 -33.86
N GLU A 252 0.13 -2.23 -34.28
CA GLU A 252 -0.17 -1.42 -35.46
C GLU A 252 0.28 -2.08 -36.79
N HIS A 253 1.04 -3.20 -36.75
CA HIS A 253 1.72 -3.75 -37.93
C HIS A 253 1.63 -5.28 -38.15
N SER A 254 0.50 -5.94 -37.85
CA SER A 254 0.31 -7.32 -38.33
C SER A 254 -1.08 -7.61 -38.94
N GLU A 255 -1.39 -6.95 -40.06
CA GLU A 255 -2.33 -7.54 -41.04
C GLU A 255 -1.56 -8.54 -41.92
N THR A 256 -1.54 -9.82 -41.54
CA THR A 256 -1.70 -11.00 -42.42
C THR A 256 -1.13 -12.27 -41.78
N SER A 257 -2.02 -13.17 -41.35
CA SER A 257 -1.88 -14.62 -41.51
C SER A 257 -3.00 -15.33 -40.72
N MET A 258 -4.07 -15.67 -41.43
CA MET A 258 -5.13 -16.54 -40.92
C MET A 258 -4.61 -17.98 -40.78
N GLY A 259 -4.43 -18.45 -39.55
CA GLY A 259 -4.13 -19.85 -39.23
C GLY A 259 -4.67 -20.21 -37.85
N LYS A 260 -5.69 -21.08 -37.79
CA LYS A 260 -6.31 -21.54 -36.53
C LYS A 260 -5.34 -22.42 -35.73
N SER A 261 -5.10 -22.11 -34.45
CA SER A 261 -4.99 -23.12 -33.37
C SER A 261 -4.85 -22.52 -31.96
N TYR A 262 -5.70 -22.95 -31.02
CA TYR A 262 -5.42 -23.14 -29.58
C TYR A 262 -4.75 -22.04 -28.72
N GLU A 263 -4.81 -20.75 -29.08
CA GLU A 263 -4.07 -19.69 -28.34
C GLU A 263 -4.91 -18.74 -27.48
N ASN A 264 -6.23 -18.89 -27.37
CA ASN A 264 -7.06 -17.86 -26.73
C ASN A 264 -6.82 -17.71 -25.21
N HIS A 265 -6.51 -18.79 -24.50
CA HIS A 265 -6.29 -18.75 -23.04
C HIS A 265 -4.97 -18.09 -22.63
N ASN A 266 -3.94 -18.11 -23.48
CA ASN A 266 -2.66 -17.46 -23.16
C ASN A 266 -2.75 -15.95 -23.36
N THR A 267 -3.59 -15.49 -24.28
CA THR A 267 -3.83 -14.06 -24.53
C THR A 267 -4.53 -13.40 -23.35
N ASP A 268 -5.60 -14.01 -22.81
CA ASP A 268 -6.33 -13.45 -21.67
C ASP A 268 -5.46 -13.30 -20.41
N VAL A 269 -4.61 -14.30 -20.14
CA VAL A 269 -3.65 -14.27 -19.01
C VAL A 269 -2.58 -13.21 -19.22
N ALA A 270 -2.06 -13.05 -20.45
CA ALA A 270 -1.10 -12.01 -20.78
C ALA A 270 -1.71 -10.60 -20.62
N ILE A 271 -2.96 -10.40 -21.04
CA ILE A 271 -3.68 -9.14 -20.88
C ILE A 271 -3.88 -8.82 -19.38
N ALA A 272 -4.31 -9.80 -18.59
CA ALA A 272 -4.49 -9.62 -17.15
C ALA A 272 -3.16 -9.26 -16.44
N LEU A 273 -2.06 -9.91 -16.83
CA LEU A 273 -0.73 -9.59 -16.31
C LEU A 273 -0.32 -8.15 -16.66
N LEU A 274 -0.55 -7.70 -17.89
CA LEU A 274 -0.24 -6.33 -18.30
C LEU A 274 -1.03 -5.29 -17.51
N GLU A 275 -2.30 -5.56 -17.21
CA GLU A 275 -3.09 -4.66 -16.37
C GLU A 275 -2.53 -4.60 -14.95
N VAL A 276 -2.10 -5.73 -14.38
CA VAL A 276 -1.50 -5.74 -13.03
C VAL A 276 -0.13 -5.05 -13.02
N GLN A 277 0.68 -5.21 -14.06
CA GLN A 277 1.93 -4.46 -14.21
C GLN A 277 1.67 -2.96 -14.27
N LYS A 278 0.69 -2.54 -15.08
CA LYS A 278 0.27 -1.15 -15.20
C LYS A 278 -0.21 -0.60 -13.86
N THR A 279 -1.06 -1.31 -13.11
CA THR A 279 -1.49 -0.85 -11.79
C THR A 279 -0.34 -0.83 -10.78
N THR A 280 0.64 -1.74 -10.90
CA THR A 280 1.89 -1.71 -10.11
C THR A 280 2.72 -0.46 -10.43
N CYS A 281 2.87 -0.10 -11.72
CA CYS A 281 3.53 1.15 -12.11
C CYS A 281 2.83 2.37 -11.54
N LEU A 282 1.49 2.39 -11.57
CA LEU A 282 0.70 3.48 -10.99
C LEU A 282 0.91 3.56 -9.47
N ALA A 283 0.96 2.43 -8.76
CA ALA A 283 1.29 2.40 -7.33
C ALA A 283 2.72 2.91 -7.08
N MET A 284 3.70 2.52 -7.89
CA MET A 284 5.08 3.02 -7.76
C MET A 284 5.15 4.53 -8.00
N GLN A 285 4.42 5.03 -9.00
CA GLN A 285 4.30 6.45 -9.29
C GLN A 285 3.65 7.22 -8.12
N LYS A 286 2.58 6.67 -7.53
CA LYS A 286 1.94 7.23 -6.33
C LYS A 286 2.91 7.32 -5.17
N LEU A 287 3.65 6.24 -4.89
CA LEU A 287 4.68 6.21 -3.85
C LEU A 287 5.70 7.34 -4.05
N LEU A 288 6.32 7.42 -5.24
CA LEU A 288 7.30 8.45 -5.56
C LEU A 288 6.71 9.87 -5.44
N THR A 289 5.47 10.07 -5.86
CA THR A 289 4.77 11.37 -5.73
C THR A 289 4.62 11.77 -4.27
N MET A 290 4.12 10.88 -3.41
CA MET A 290 3.98 11.18 -1.97
C MET A 290 5.33 11.48 -1.32
N ILE A 291 6.40 10.79 -1.71
CA ILE A 291 7.76 11.04 -1.21
C ILE A 291 8.25 12.44 -1.59
N MET A 292 8.01 12.85 -2.85
CA MET A 292 8.35 14.20 -3.31
C MET A 292 7.55 15.28 -2.59
N GLU A 293 6.26 15.07 -2.37
CA GLU A 293 5.43 16.00 -1.61
C GLU A 293 5.88 16.14 -0.16
N LEU A 294 6.25 15.02 0.47
CA LEU A 294 6.84 15.01 1.80
C LEU A 294 8.16 15.80 1.83
N ASP A 295 9.02 15.64 0.81
CA ASP A 295 10.27 16.40 0.67
C ASP A 295 10.04 17.91 0.56
N MET A 296 9.10 18.33 -0.28
CA MET A 296 8.74 19.74 -0.44
C MET A 296 8.17 20.32 0.87
N SER A 297 7.28 19.58 1.52
CA SER A 297 6.65 19.99 2.77
C SER A 297 7.68 20.09 3.90
N LYS A 298 8.60 19.14 3.99
CA LYS A 298 9.71 19.18 4.95
C LYS A 298 10.61 20.39 4.75
N LYS A 299 10.92 20.73 3.49
CA LYS A 299 11.70 21.93 3.15
C LYS A 299 10.97 23.20 3.58
N GLN A 300 9.65 23.28 3.34
CA GLN A 300 8.83 24.40 3.79
C GLN A 300 8.83 24.53 5.32
N ALA A 301 8.52 23.45 6.04
CA ALA A 301 8.55 23.41 7.49
C ALA A 301 9.93 23.77 8.07
N HIS A 302 11.02 23.41 7.38
CA HIS A 302 12.36 23.81 7.77
C HIS A 302 12.61 25.31 7.62
N MET A 303 12.19 25.92 6.51
CA MET A 303 12.28 27.37 6.31
C MET A 303 11.48 28.15 7.37
N GLU A 304 10.37 27.58 7.83
CA GLU A 304 9.52 28.16 8.88
C GLU A 304 9.99 27.82 10.32
N GLY A 305 11.08 27.07 10.47
CA GLY A 305 11.63 26.72 11.79
C GLY A 305 10.81 25.70 12.58
N GLN A 306 9.95 24.92 11.93
CA GLN A 306 9.10 23.91 12.56
C GLN A 306 9.73 22.52 12.65
N THR A 307 10.81 22.30 11.89
CA THR A 307 11.58 21.04 11.96
C THR A 307 12.64 21.12 13.07
N THR A 308 12.99 19.95 13.57
CA THR A 308 13.99 19.73 14.61
C THR A 308 15.13 18.88 14.06
N ARG A 309 16.22 18.74 14.83
CA ARG A 309 17.31 17.83 14.46
C ARG A 309 16.86 16.36 14.35
N ALA A 310 15.80 15.97 15.09
CA ALA A 310 15.27 14.62 15.07
C ALA A 310 14.63 14.27 13.72
N ASP A 311 14.19 15.26 12.95
CA ASP A 311 13.63 15.05 11.62
C ASP A 311 14.69 14.59 10.59
N GLY A 312 15.97 14.75 10.92
CA GLY A 312 17.09 14.29 10.08
C GLY A 312 17.19 15.01 8.73
N VAL A 313 18.31 14.81 8.05
CA VAL A 313 18.53 15.28 6.67
C VAL A 313 18.57 14.04 5.79
N ARG A 314 17.72 13.98 4.77
CA ARG A 314 17.78 12.99 3.70
C ARG A 314 17.93 13.73 2.38
N THR A 315 18.65 13.14 1.43
CA THR A 315 18.69 13.64 0.06
C THR A 315 17.28 13.60 -0.52
N PRO A 316 16.72 14.72 -1.01
CA PRO A 316 15.41 14.73 -1.63
C PRO A 316 15.33 13.77 -2.81
N LEU A 317 14.17 13.14 -3.02
CA LEU A 317 13.99 12.18 -4.12
C LEU A 317 14.34 12.80 -5.49
N ALA A 318 13.97 14.07 -5.72
CA ALA A 318 14.29 14.77 -6.96
C ALA A 318 15.81 14.83 -7.27
N GLU A 319 16.65 14.95 -6.23
CA GLU A 319 18.11 14.97 -6.39
C GLU A 319 18.64 13.57 -6.73
N ILE A 320 18.07 12.51 -6.13
CA ILE A 320 18.43 11.13 -6.46
C ILE A 320 18.05 10.82 -7.90
N ILE A 321 16.82 11.16 -8.32
CA ILE A 321 16.36 10.98 -9.70
C ILE A 321 17.32 11.68 -10.66
N LEU A 322 17.69 12.94 -10.39
CA LEU A 322 18.60 13.69 -11.24
C LEU A 322 19.99 13.03 -11.32
N ASP A 323 20.51 12.53 -10.20
CA ASP A 323 21.78 11.78 -10.14
C ASP A 323 21.69 10.54 -11.04
N GLU A 324 20.66 9.70 -10.86
CA GLU A 324 20.49 8.48 -11.65
C GLU A 324 20.35 8.77 -13.15
N LEU A 325 19.50 9.73 -13.56
CA LEU A 325 19.31 10.08 -14.97
C LEU A 325 20.56 10.70 -15.61
N THR A 326 21.45 11.29 -14.82
CA THR A 326 22.70 11.86 -15.32
C THR A 326 23.72 10.77 -15.66
N TYR A 327 23.75 9.69 -14.86
CA TYR A 327 24.79 8.65 -14.96
C TYR A 327 24.32 7.37 -15.66
N ASP A 328 23.02 7.08 -15.66
CA ASP A 328 22.43 5.92 -16.31
C ASP A 328 21.55 6.37 -17.49
N ARG A 329 22.10 6.20 -18.70
CA ARG A 329 21.38 6.58 -19.93
C ARG A 329 20.32 5.57 -20.33
N ASP A 330 20.40 4.35 -19.83
CA ASP A 330 19.50 3.27 -20.21
C ASP A 330 18.14 3.44 -19.53
N ILE A 331 18.12 4.02 -18.32
CA ILE A 331 16.87 4.37 -17.63
C ILE A 331 16.20 5.64 -18.18
N LEU A 332 16.92 6.51 -18.90
CA LEU A 332 16.41 7.82 -19.31
C LEU A 332 15.22 7.72 -20.27
N SER A 333 15.33 6.90 -21.32
CA SER A 333 14.24 6.74 -22.29
C SER A 333 12.98 6.12 -21.66
N PRO A 334 13.08 4.98 -20.94
CA PRO A 334 11.95 4.42 -20.19
C PRO A 334 11.33 5.42 -19.20
N PHE A 335 12.17 6.15 -18.47
CA PHE A 335 11.70 7.14 -17.49
C PHE A 335 10.89 8.28 -18.14
N LEU A 336 11.28 8.72 -19.34
CA LEU A 336 10.54 9.74 -20.10
C LEU A 336 9.21 9.23 -20.67
N GLN A 337 9.05 7.92 -20.86
CA GLN A 337 7.81 7.30 -21.34
C GLN A 337 6.77 7.16 -20.22
N VAL A 338 7.19 7.19 -18.95
CA VAL A 338 6.26 7.28 -17.82
C VAL A 338 5.55 8.63 -17.88
N ASN A 339 4.26 8.63 -18.25
CA ASN A 339 3.42 9.82 -18.49
C ASN A 339 3.45 10.87 -17.35
N TRP A 340 3.85 10.46 -16.14
CA TRP A 340 4.04 11.29 -14.94
C TRP A 340 4.99 12.49 -15.14
N LEU A 341 6.04 12.35 -15.97
CA LEU A 341 7.07 13.39 -16.07
C LEU A 341 6.62 14.68 -16.75
N ARG A 342 5.65 14.58 -17.65
CA ARG A 342 5.23 15.69 -18.52
C ARG A 342 4.55 16.82 -17.75
N HIS A 343 3.86 16.49 -16.66
CA HIS A 343 3.15 17.47 -15.83
C HIS A 343 3.96 17.91 -14.60
N HIS A 344 4.66 17.01 -13.92
CA HIS A 344 5.35 17.34 -12.65
C HIS A 344 6.67 18.10 -12.86
N ILE A 345 7.49 17.76 -13.86
CA ILE A 345 8.72 18.52 -14.17
C ILE A 345 8.40 19.93 -14.70
N ARG A 346 7.32 20.08 -15.48
CA ARG A 346 6.82 21.41 -15.85
C ARG A 346 6.42 22.24 -14.63
N SER A 347 5.84 21.62 -13.60
CA SER A 347 5.46 22.31 -12.36
C SER A 347 6.66 22.70 -11.48
N ILE A 348 7.65 21.81 -11.35
CA ILE A 348 8.90 22.06 -10.60
C ILE A 348 9.72 23.19 -11.24
N GLY A 349 9.72 23.29 -12.58
CA GLY A 349 10.33 24.41 -13.30
C GLY A 349 9.54 25.73 -13.23
N LEU A 350 8.27 25.70 -12.83
CA LEU A 350 7.37 26.86 -12.85
C LEU A 350 6.87 27.31 -11.46
N GLY A 351 7.20 26.59 -10.39
CA GLY A 351 6.81 26.97 -9.02
C GLY A 351 5.30 26.91 -8.74
N ILE A 352 4.58 26.01 -9.42
CA ILE A 352 3.12 25.87 -9.26
C ILE A 352 2.81 24.76 -8.24
N THR A 353 2.04 25.10 -7.20
CA THR A 353 1.45 24.15 -6.23
C THR A 353 0.15 23.57 -6.78
N TRP A 354 -0.05 22.26 -6.69
CA TRP A 354 -1.34 21.63 -6.99
C TRP A 354 -2.05 21.11 -5.74
N SER A 355 -3.38 21.31 -5.75
CA SER A 355 -4.36 20.69 -4.87
C SER A 355 -4.75 19.34 -5.48
N PHE A 356 -4.86 18.30 -4.65
CA PHE A 356 -5.38 17.00 -5.05
C PHE A 356 -6.88 17.13 -5.31
N ASP A 357 -7.27 17.37 -6.56
CA ASP A 357 -8.60 17.01 -7.03
C ASP A 357 -8.47 15.78 -7.93
N HIS A 358 -8.86 14.64 -7.37
CA HIS A 358 -8.99 13.39 -8.09
C HIS A 358 -10.23 13.49 -8.99
N ALA A 359 -10.03 13.90 -10.23
CA ALA A 359 -11.00 13.72 -11.28
C ALA A 359 -10.28 13.14 -12.51
N LEU A 360 -10.41 11.83 -12.70
CA LEU A 360 -10.90 11.27 -13.96
C LEU A 360 -10.98 9.74 -13.90
N CYS A 361 -12.11 9.26 -14.42
CA CYS A 361 -12.44 7.90 -14.78
C CYS A 361 -11.42 7.25 -15.71
#